data_AF-A0A847MZP9-F1
#
_entry.id   AF-A0A847MZP9-F1
#
_cell.length_a   1.000
_cell.length_b   1.000
_cell.length_c   1.000
_cell.angle_alpha   90.00
_cell.angle_beta   90.00
_cell.angle_gamma   90.00
#
_symmetry.space_group_name_H-M   'P 1'
#
loop_
_entity.id
_entity.type
_entity.pdbx_description
1 polymer ?
#
loop_
_entity_poly.entity_id
_entity_poly.type
_entity_poly.pdbx_seq_one_letter_code
_entity_poly.pdbx_strand_id
1 'polypeptide(L)' 'SSTLHLIAHTKTEKEPRNFTFSPDGCHILVANGSSNSVCVHRIAARTGIPRPCSNRLRIEQPVCLTFL' A
#
# COMPACT_ATOMS: atom_id res chain seq x y z
N SER A 1 21.80 -15.77 -9.48
CA SER A 1 20.50 -15.48 -10.12
C SER A 1 19.52 -15.17 -9.00
N SER A 2 18.92 -13.97 -8.97
CA SER A 2 18.02 -13.55 -7.90
C SER A 2 16.58 -13.68 -8.36
N THR A 3 15.89 -14.71 -7.89
CA THR A 3 14.50 -15.01 -8.26
C THR A 3 13.54 -14.40 -7.26
N LEU A 4 12.43 -13.84 -7.74
CA LEU A 4 11.34 -13.38 -6.89
C LEU A 4 10.48 -14.56 -6.45
N HIS A 5 10.18 -14.62 -5.15
CA HIS A 5 9.27 -15.61 -4.57
C HIS A 5 8.04 -14.92 -4.01
N LEU A 6 6.85 -15.41 -4.38
CA LEU A 6 5.60 -14.93 -3.80
C LEU A 6 5.54 -15.34 -2.32
N ILE A 7 5.39 -14.36 -1.43
CA ILE A 7 5.27 -14.61 0.02
C ILE A 7 3.84 -14.44 0.54
N ALA A 8 3.02 -13.56 -0.07
CA ALA A 8 1.65 -13.27 0.34
C ALA A 8 0.90 -12.41 -0.67
N HIS A 9 -0.43 -12.35 -0.52
CA HIS A 9 -1.29 -11.32 -1.10
C HIS A 9 -1.90 -10.47 0.02
N THR A 10 -2.02 -9.16 -0.20
CA THR A 10 -2.80 -8.25 0.67
C THR A 10 -3.92 -7.64 -0.16
N LYS A 11 -5.15 -7.66 0.36
CA LYS A 11 -6.31 -7.10 -0.32
C LYS A 11 -6.21 -5.56 -0.35
N THR A 12 -6.40 -4.99 -1.54
CA THR A 12 -6.56 -3.55 -1.78
C THR A 12 -8.00 -3.25 -2.18
N GLU A 13 -8.25 -2.02 -2.62
CA GLU A 13 -9.54 -1.64 -3.18
C GLU A 13 -9.52 -1.60 -4.70
N LYS A 14 -10.52 -0.95 -5.30
CA LYS A 14 -10.68 -0.92 -6.75
C LYS A 14 -9.58 -0.05 -7.37
N GLU A 15 -8.87 -0.63 -8.33
CA GLU A 15 -7.87 0.04 -9.14
C GLU A 15 -6.72 0.68 -8.32
N PRO A 16 -5.85 -0.12 -7.67
CA PRO A 16 -4.68 0.37 -6.94
C PRO A 16 -3.63 0.89 -7.94
N ARG A 17 -3.72 2.17 -8.31
CA ARG A 17 -2.90 2.79 -9.37
C ARG A 17 -1.45 3.01 -8.96
N ASN A 18 -1.21 3.21 -7.67
CA ASN A 18 0.13 3.44 -7.13
C ASN A 18 0.22 3.00 -5.67
N PHE A 19 1.43 2.67 -5.25
CA PHE A 19 1.76 2.48 -3.84
C PHE A 19 3.17 2.98 -3.55
N THR A 20 3.41 3.34 -2.30
CA THR A 20 4.74 3.74 -1.83
C THR A 20 4.95 3.35 -0.37
N PHE A 21 6.21 3.12 0.01
CA PHE A 21 6.60 2.84 1.38
C PHE A 21 6.87 4.16 2.11
N SER A 22 6.50 4.24 3.39
CA SER A 22 6.97 5.33 4.23
C SER A 22 8.49 5.30 4.36
N PRO A 23 9.15 6.46 4.62
CA PRO A 23 10.62 6.52 4.72
C PRO A 23 11.20 5.61 5.81
N ASP A 24 10.44 5.35 6.88
CA ASP A 24 10.80 4.43 7.96
C ASP A 24 10.55 2.94 7.61
N GLY A 25 10.02 2.64 6.43
CA GLY A 25 9.67 1.30 5.95
C GLY A 25 8.56 0.61 6.75
N CYS A 26 7.90 1.31 7.68
CA CYS A 26 6.92 0.70 8.59
C CYS A 26 5.51 0.66 8.00
N HIS A 27 5.25 1.42 6.94
CA HIS A 27 3.95 1.52 6.28
C HIS A 27 4.08 1.43 4.77
N ILE A 28 3.01 0.96 4.15
CA ILE A 28 2.76 1.09 2.72
C ILE A 28 1.43 1.83 2.53
N LEU A 29 1.47 2.86 1.69
CA LEU A 29 0.30 3.62 1.28
C LEU A 29 -0.11 3.15 -0.11
N VAL A 30 -1.39 2.92 -0.32
CA VAL A 30 -1.95 2.46 -1.59
C VAL A 30 -3.00 3.45 -2.07
N ALA A 31 -2.78 4.04 -3.24
CA ALA A 31 -3.74 4.90 -3.93
C ALA A 31 -4.69 4.05 -4.78
N ASN A 32 -5.97 3.99 -4.39
CA ASN A 32 -7.02 3.27 -5.09
C ASN A 32 -7.87 4.27 -5.90
N GLY A 33 -7.61 4.33 -7.21
CA GLY A 33 -8.16 5.35 -8.12
C GLY A 33 -9.68 5.31 -8.18
N SER A 34 -10.25 4.19 -8.63
CA SER A 34 -11.71 3.99 -8.72
C SER A 34 -12.44 4.00 -7.37
N SER A 35 -11.73 3.77 -6.26
CA SER A 35 -12.30 3.80 -4.91
C SER A 35 -12.20 5.17 -4.24
N ASN A 36 -11.57 6.17 -4.88
CA ASN A 36 -11.33 7.49 -4.31
C ASN A 36 -10.72 7.43 -2.90
N SER A 37 -9.70 6.58 -2.72
CA SER A 37 -9.11 6.36 -1.41
C SER A 37 -7.59 6.18 -1.45
N VAL A 38 -6.93 6.65 -0.38
CA VAL A 38 -5.57 6.21 -0.03
C VAL A 38 -5.67 5.38 1.26
N CYS A 39 -5.29 4.11 1.17
CA CYS A 39 -5.26 3.19 2.30
C CYS A 39 -3.85 3.11 2.89
N VAL A 40 -3.75 3.14 4.21
CA VAL A 40 -2.49 2.96 4.95
C VAL A 40 -2.47 1.57 5.58
N HIS A 41 -1.41 0.83 5.28
CA HIS A 41 -1.18 -0.50 5.82
C HIS A 41 0.12 -0.51 6.60
N ARG A 42 0.09 -0.99 7.85
CA ARG A 42 1.32 -1.25 8.62
C ARG A 42 1.97 -2.55 8.15
N ILE A 43 3.29 -2.55 7.99
CA ILE A 43 4.05 -3.75 7.63
C ILE A 43 4.37 -4.55 8.89
N ALA A 44 4.10 -5.85 8.87
CA ALA A 44 4.45 -6.73 9.97
C ALA A 44 5.96 -6.99 9.99
N ALA A 45 6.67 -6.41 10.97
CA ALA A 45 8.14 -6.47 11.06
C ALA A 45 8.75 -7.88 10.94
N ARG A 46 8.05 -8.92 11.42
CA ARG A 46 8.54 -10.30 11.39
C ARG A 46 8.40 -10.97 10.01
N THR A 47 7.42 -10.58 9.21
CA THR A 47 7.07 -11.29 7.97
C THR A 47 7.21 -10.43 6.72
N GLY A 48 7.32 -9.11 6.86
CA GLY A 48 7.27 -8.17 5.73
C GLY A 48 5.89 -8.02 5.09
N ILE A 49 4.87 -8.73 5.60
CA ILE A 49 3.53 -8.74 5.00
C ILE A 49 2.74 -7.52 5.51
N PRO A 50 2.14 -6.71 4.64
CA PRO A 50 1.24 -5.64 5.04
C PRO A 50 0.01 -6.18 5.80
N ARG A 51 -0.37 -5.51 6.87
CA ARG A 51 -1.61 -5.77 7.60
C ARG A 51 -2.81 -5.19 6.84
N PRO A 52 -4.05 -5.60 7.17
CA PRO A 52 -5.24 -4.93 6.66
C PRO A 52 -5.18 -3.41 6.88
N CYS A 53 -5.81 -2.67 5.97
CA CYS A 53 -5.87 -1.21 6.01
C CYS A 53 -6.29 -0.73 7.40
N SER A 54 -5.41 -0.01 8.09
CA SER A 54 -5.68 0.53 9.42
C SER A 54 -6.24 1.95 9.37
N ASN A 55 -5.97 2.68 8.29
CA ASN A 55 -6.48 4.03 8.10
C ASN A 55 -6.75 4.32 6.62
N ARG A 56 -7.72 5.18 6.36
CA ARG A 56 -8.22 5.50 5.04
C ARG A 56 -8.42 6.99 4.92
N LEU A 57 -7.79 7.58 3.91
CA LEU A 57 -8.05 8.94 3.49
C LEU A 57 -8.89 8.92 2.21
N ARG A 58 -9.93 9.76 2.15
CA ARG A 58 -10.73 9.93 0.93
C ARG A 58 -10.13 11.04 0.08
N ILE A 59 -9.74 10.69 -1.14
CA ILE A 59 -9.19 11.61 -2.15
C ILE A 59 -9.75 11.16 -3.49
N GLU A 60 -10.23 12.07 -4.32
CA GLU A 60 -10.75 11.72 -5.64
C GLU A 60 -9.62 11.24 -6.56
N GLN A 61 -9.81 10.06 -7.17
CA GLN A 61 -8.95 9.45 -8.19
C GLN A 61 -7.43 9.59 -7.95
N PRO A 62 -6.88 9.14 -6.81
CA PRO A 62 -5.46 9.27 -6.53
C PRO A 62 -4.66 8.38 -7.50
N VAL A 63 -3.63 8.95 -8.11
CA VAL A 63 -2.82 8.27 -9.15
C VAL A 63 -1.35 8.10 -8.79
N CYS A 64 -0.79 8.97 -7.95
CA CYS A 64 0.62 8.96 -7.60
C CYS A 64 0.82 9.42 -6.15
N LEU A 65 1.66 8.71 -5.40
CA LEU A 65 2.05 9.01 -4.04
C LEU A 65 3.57 9.08 -3.97
N THR A 66 4.09 10.15 -3.40
CA THR A 66 5.50 10.28 -3.04
C THR A 66 5.63 10.88 -1.66
N PHE A 67 6.67 10.46 -0.95
CA PHE A 67 7.17 11.21 0.19
C PHE A 67 8.10 12.32 -0.29
N LEU A 68 8.23 13.37 0.53
CA LEU A 68 9.19 14.45 0.32
C LEU A 68 10.54 14.10 0.95
#